data_AF-A0A539CQ87-F1
#
_entry.id   AF-A0A539CQ87-F1
#
_cell.length_a   1.000
_cell.length_b   1.000
_cell.length_c   1.000
_cell.angle_alpha   90.00
_cell.angle_beta   90.00
_cell.angle_gamma   90.00
#
_symmetry.space_group_name_H-M   'P 1'
#
loop_
_entity.id
_entity.type
_entity.pdbx_description
1 polymer ?
#
loop_
_entity_poly.entity_id
_entity_poly.type
_entity_poly.pdbx_seq_one_letter_code
_entity_poly.pdbx_strand_id
1 'polypeptide(L)'
;MGVAAGITMEFQFGMNWAYYNHYVGDIFGAPLAIEGLMAFFLEASFVGLFFFGWDRMSKVGHLCVTWLVAIGSNLSALWILVANGWMLNPVGAHFNPDTMRMEVSDVGAILFNIVAQEKFVQV
;
A
#
# COMPACT_ATOMS: atom_id res chain seq x y z
N MET A 1 -0.56 -18.13 2.90
CA MET A 1 0.87 -17.94 2.53
C MET A 1 1.17 -16.47 2.22
N GLY A 2 0.44 -15.81 1.31
CA GLY A 2 0.69 -14.40 0.93
C GLY A 2 0.77 -13.41 2.10
N VAL A 3 -0.19 -13.45 3.03
CA VAL A 3 -0.19 -12.57 4.22
C VAL A 3 1.09 -12.71 5.06
N ALA A 4 1.55 -13.94 5.32
CA ALA A 4 2.75 -14.18 6.10
C ALA A 4 4.01 -13.63 5.40
N ALA A 5 4.09 -13.76 4.08
CA ALA A 5 5.17 -13.18 3.29
C ALA A 5 5.12 -11.64 3.27
N GLY A 6 3.92 -11.05 3.19
CA GLY A 6 3.71 -9.61 3.26
C GLY A 6 4.22 -9.01 4.57
N ILE A 7 3.86 -9.62 5.70
CA ILE A 7 4.34 -9.18 7.03
C ILE A 7 5.87 -9.21 7.09
N THR A 8 6.50 -10.27 6.57
CA THR A 8 7.97 -10.34 6.56
C THR A 8 8.59 -9.24 5.69
N MET A 9 7.97 -8.88 4.57
CA MET A 9 8.46 -7.81 3.70
C MET A 9 8.33 -6.43 4.35
N GLU A 10 7.21 -6.15 5.02
CA GLU A 10 6.99 -4.88 5.74
C GLU A 10 8.06 -4.67 6.82
N PHE A 11 8.31 -5.69 7.65
CA PHE A 11 9.32 -5.59 8.70
C PHE A 11 10.75 -5.57 8.18
N GLN A 12 11.03 -6.12 6.98
CA GLN A 12 12.37 -6.05 6.40
C GLN A 12 12.81 -4.62 6.13
N PHE A 13 11.92 -3.71 5.69
CA PHE A 13 12.24 -2.29 5.52
C PHE A 13 12.69 -1.63 6.82
N GLY A 14 12.08 -2.00 7.95
CA GLY A 14 12.44 -1.48 9.27
C GLY A 14 13.73 -2.08 9.83
N MET A 15 13.91 -3.40 9.71
CA MET A 15 15.00 -4.11 10.39
C MET A 15 16.31 -4.13 9.60
N ASN A 16 16.25 -4.32 8.28
CA ASN A 16 17.46 -4.46 7.44
C ASN A 16 17.86 -3.15 6.76
N TRP A 17 16.92 -2.22 6.59
CA TRP A 17 17.11 -0.98 5.82
C TRP A 17 16.88 0.28 6.66
N ALA A 18 17.38 0.28 7.90
CA ALA A 18 17.13 1.36 8.87
C ALA A 18 17.54 2.76 8.36
N TYR A 19 18.68 2.89 7.67
CA TYR A 19 19.11 4.18 7.12
C TYR A 19 18.23 4.65 5.96
N TYR A 20 17.80 3.72 5.09
CA TYR A 20 16.83 4.02 4.04
C TYR A 20 15.50 4.49 4.62
N ASN A 21 14.99 3.79 5.63
CA ASN A 21 13.77 4.18 6.33
C ASN A 21 13.90 5.55 7.00
N HIS A 22 15.06 5.88 7.58
CA HIS A 22 15.29 7.22 8.12
C HIS A 22 15.35 8.31 7.03
N TYR A 23 15.96 7.98 5.88
CA TYR A 23 16.21 8.95 4.81
C TYR A 23 14.96 9.29 3.99
N VAL A 24 14.07 8.32 3.73
CA VAL A 24 12.86 8.52 2.90
C VAL A 24 11.55 8.15 3.60
N GLY A 25 11.59 7.84 4.90
CA GLY A 25 10.43 7.34 5.65
C GLY A 25 9.23 8.26 5.64
N ASP A 26 9.43 9.58 5.59
CA ASP A 26 8.34 10.56 5.53
C ASP A 26 7.53 10.44 4.22
N ILE A 27 8.14 9.97 3.14
CA ILE A 27 7.52 9.89 1.80
C ILE A 27 7.09 8.45 1.50
N PHE A 28 7.98 7.48 1.78
CA PHE A 28 7.74 6.07 1.50
C PHE A 28 6.82 5.43 2.56
N GLY A 29 6.92 5.85 3.82
CA GLY A 29 6.14 5.26 4.93
C GLY A 29 4.67 5.63 4.91
N ALA A 30 4.30 6.81 4.40
CA ALA A 30 2.91 7.27 4.38
C ALA A 30 2.00 6.38 3.49
N PRO A 31 2.35 6.06 2.23
CA PRO A 31 1.59 5.10 1.42
C PRO A 31 1.46 3.71 2.05
N LEU A 32 2.53 3.17 2.65
CA LEU A 32 2.51 1.86 3.30
C LEU A 32 1.59 1.84 4.54
N ALA A 33 1.61 2.89 5.36
CA ALA A 33 0.71 2.99 6.50
C ALA A 33 -0.76 3.06 6.06
N ILE A 34 -1.05 3.79 4.98
CA ILE A 34 -2.40 3.89 4.41
C ILE A 34 -2.85 2.55 3.82
N GLU A 35 -1.97 1.82 3.15
CA GLU A 35 -2.22 0.46 2.66
C GLU A 35 -2.69 -0.45 3.80
N GLY A 36 -1.94 -0.50 4.90
CA GLY A 36 -2.24 -1.35 6.04
C GLY A 36 -3.58 -1.00 6.71
N LEU A 37 -3.88 0.29 6.87
CA LEU A 37 -5.11 0.74 7.52
C LEU A 37 -6.35 0.55 6.66
N MET A 38 -6.25 0.76 5.35
CA MET A 38 -7.41 0.77 4.46
C MET A 38 -7.56 -0.54 3.71
N ALA A 39 -6.54 -0.97 2.98
CA ALA A 39 -6.66 -2.06 2.02
C ALA A 39 -6.50 -3.42 2.71
N PHE A 40 -5.46 -3.57 3.54
CA PHE A 40 -5.22 -4.80 4.28
C PHE A 40 -6.33 -5.10 5.29
N PHE A 41 -6.78 -4.10 6.05
CA PHE A 41 -7.88 -4.28 7.01
C PHE A 41 -9.19 -4.70 6.32
N LEU A 42 -9.50 -4.05 5.20
CA LEU A 42 -10.69 -4.36 4.40
C LEU A 42 -10.61 -5.78 3.83
N GLU A 43 -9.50 -6.15 3.21
CA GLU A 43 -9.27 -7.49 2.68
C GLU A 43 -9.36 -8.56 3.78
N ALA A 44 -8.61 -8.40 4.89
CA ALA A 44 -8.58 -9.37 5.98
C ALA A 44 -9.96 -9.58 6.62
N SER A 45 -10.76 -8.51 6.77
CA SER A 45 -12.11 -8.58 7.33
C SER A 45 -13.08 -9.29 6.38
N PHE A 46 -13.09 -8.90 5.11
CA PHE A 46 -14.04 -9.43 4.14
C PHE A 46 -13.68 -10.83 3.62
N VAL A 47 -12.40 -11.22 3.58
CA VAL A 47 -11.99 -12.59 3.26
C VAL A 47 -12.54 -13.58 4.29
N GLY A 48 -12.54 -13.22 5.58
CA GLY A 48 -13.18 -14.04 6.62
C GLY A 48 -14.68 -14.22 6.36
N LEU A 49 -15.38 -13.12 6.04
CA LEU A 49 -16.81 -13.17 5.69
C LEU A 49 -17.08 -13.95 4.40
N PHE A 50 -16.17 -13.90 3.42
CA PHE A 50 -16.31 -14.63 2.16
C PHE A 50 -16.34 -16.15 2.39
N PHE A 51 -15.44 -16.68 3.24
CA PHE A 51 -15.39 -18.12 3.53
C PHE A 51 -16.53 -18.59 4.44
N PHE A 52 -16.89 -17.82 5.47
CA PHE A 52 -17.88 -18.25 6.47
C PHE A 52 -19.31 -17.73 6.21
N GLY A 53 -19.50 -16.87 5.21
CA GLY A 53 -20.77 -16.19 4.93
C GLY A 53 -21.76 -16.97 4.06
N TRP A 54 -21.40 -18.14 3.53
CA TRP A 54 -22.24 -18.91 2.60
C TRP A 54 -23.64 -19.23 3.14
N ASP A 55 -23.73 -19.72 4.37
CA ASP A 55 -25.01 -20.10 5.00
C ASP A 55 -25.64 -18.98 5.83
N ARG A 56 -24.94 -17.84 5.98
CA ARG A 56 -25.33 -16.73 6.87
C ARG A 56 -25.69 -15.43 6.15
N MET A 57 -25.50 -15.37 4.83
CA MET A 57 -25.72 -14.15 4.03
C MET A 57 -26.67 -14.40 2.86
N SER A 58 -27.34 -13.34 2.41
CA SER A 58 -28.09 -13.39 1.15
C SER A 58 -27.12 -13.46 -0.04
N LYS A 59 -27.57 -14.02 -1.17
CA LYS A 59 -26.75 -14.13 -2.40
C LYS A 59 -26.15 -12.79 -2.85
N VAL A 60 -26.92 -11.70 -2.70
CA VAL A 60 -26.45 -10.34 -3.03
C VAL A 60 -25.43 -9.85 -2.01
N GLY A 61 -25.64 -10.12 -0.71
CA GLY A 61 -24.68 -9.76 0.33
C GLY A 61 -23.34 -10.46 0.14
N HIS A 62 -23.35 -11.74 -0.21
CA HIS A 62 -22.12 -12.51 -0.49
C HIS A 62 -21.39 -11.99 -1.75
N LEU A 63 -22.15 -11.61 -2.79
CA LEU A 63 -21.59 -10.96 -3.98
C LEU A 63 -20.92 -9.62 -3.64
N CYS A 64 -21.56 -8.78 -2.82
CA CYS A 64 -20.97 -7.51 -2.37
C CYS A 64 -19.67 -7.73 -1.59
N VAL A 65 -19.62 -8.70 -0.67
CA VAL A 65 -18.40 -9.06 0.06
C VAL A 65 -17.29 -9.49 -0.89
N THR A 66 -17.63 -10.31 -1.89
CA THR A 66 -16.65 -10.78 -2.90
C THR A 66 -16.06 -9.61 -3.69
N TRP A 67 -16.87 -8.64 -4.10
CA TRP A 67 -16.40 -7.42 -4.77
C TRP A 67 -15.53 -6.55 -3.86
N LEU A 68 -15.89 -6.42 -2.58
CA LEU A 68 -15.08 -5.67 -1.62
C LEU A 68 -13.71 -6.31 -1.41
N VAL A 69 -13.61 -7.64 -1.36
CA VAL A 69 -12.32 -8.34 -1.34
C VAL A 69 -11.50 -7.99 -2.58
N ALA A 70 -12.10 -8.07 -3.77
CA ALA A 70 -11.40 -7.75 -5.02
C ALA A 70 -10.92 -6.28 -5.09
N ILE A 71 -11.74 -5.35 -4.60
CA ILE A 71 -11.37 -3.92 -4.52
C ILE A 71 -10.25 -3.72 -3.50
N GLY A 72 -10.33 -4.37 -2.33
CA GLY A 72 -9.29 -4.33 -1.31
C GLY A 72 -7.93 -4.74 -1.86
N SER A 73 -7.87 -5.89 -2.54
CA SER A 73 -6.62 -6.37 -3.13
C SER A 73 -6.06 -5.44 -4.22
N ASN A 74 -6.92 -4.82 -5.03
CA ASN A 74 -6.49 -3.82 -6.02
C ASN A 74 -5.96 -2.54 -5.36
N LEU A 75 -6.59 -2.09 -4.26
CA LEU A 75 -6.11 -0.93 -3.51
C LEU A 75 -4.76 -1.22 -2.85
N SER A 76 -4.53 -2.42 -2.32
CA SER A 76 -3.23 -2.83 -1.78
C SER A 76 -2.14 -2.73 -2.84
N ALA A 77 -2.41 -3.26 -4.05
CA ALA A 77 -1.49 -3.16 -5.19
C ALA A 77 -1.21 -1.71 -5.57
N LEU A 78 -2.22 -0.84 -5.58
CA LEU A 78 -2.06 0.58 -5.89
C LEU A 78 -1.08 1.26 -4.93
N TRP A 79 -1.24 1.10 -3.61
CA TRP A 79 -0.40 1.78 -2.64
C TRP A 79 1.06 1.31 -2.66
N ILE A 80 1.30 0.01 -2.79
CA ILE A 80 2.64 -0.54 -2.95
C ILE A 80 3.29 -0.03 -4.24
N LEU A 81 2.54 0.04 -5.35
CA LEU A 81 3.08 0.50 -6.62
C LEU A 81 3.31 2.01 -6.66
N VAL A 82 2.54 2.81 -5.91
CA VAL A 82 2.84 4.23 -5.69
C VAL A 82 4.17 4.38 -4.96
N ALA A 83 4.38 3.63 -3.87
CA ALA A 83 5.63 3.65 -3.12
C ALA A 83 6.82 3.20 -4.00
N ASN A 84 6.66 2.11 -4.77
CA ASN A 84 7.69 1.62 -5.68
C ASN A 84 7.94 2.56 -6.88
N GLY A 85 6.89 3.16 -7.43
CA GLY A 85 6.99 4.13 -8.53
C GLY A 85 7.73 5.40 -8.09
N TRP A 86 7.51 5.84 -6.86
CA TRP A 86 8.26 6.94 -6.26
C TRP A 86 9.75 6.62 -6.11
N MET A 87 10.12 5.39 -5.74
CA MET A 87 11.54 4.97 -5.67
C MET A 87 12.26 5.08 -7.01
N LEU A 88 11.55 4.90 -8.13
CA LEU A 88 12.09 5.00 -9.49
C LEU A 88 12.12 6.45 -10.00
N ASN A 89 11.10 7.22 -9.66
CA ASN A 89 10.96 8.61 -10.07
C ASN A 89 10.56 9.47 -8.84
N PRO A 90 11.54 10.00 -8.08
CA PRO A 90 11.30 10.69 -6.83
C PRO A 90 10.80 12.12 -7.08
N VAL A 91 9.51 12.24 -7.40
CA VAL A 91 8.78 13.51 -7.55
C VAL A 91 8.12 13.92 -6.23
N GLY A 92 7.83 15.22 -6.06
CA GLY A 92 7.12 15.72 -4.88
C GLY A 92 7.88 15.59 -3.55
N ALA A 93 9.21 15.50 -3.62
CA ALA A 93 10.09 15.45 -2.45
C ALA A 93 11.28 16.39 -2.61
N HIS A 94 11.82 16.88 -1.50
CA HIS A 94 13.02 17.72 -1.46
C HIS A 94 13.94 17.31 -0.32
N PHE A 95 15.25 17.50 -0.49
CA PHE A 95 16.23 17.18 0.54
C PHE A 95 16.35 18.34 1.54
N ASN A 96 16.20 18.05 2.82
CA ASN A 96 16.38 19.01 3.90
C ASN A 96 17.74 18.76 4.61
N PRO A 97 18.71 19.69 4.50
CA PRO A 97 20.04 19.55 5.12
C PRO A 97 20.03 19.53 6.65
N ASP A 98 19.01 20.13 7.29
CA ASP A 98 18.94 20.23 8.75
C ASP A 98 18.52 18.91 9.38
N THR A 99 17.61 18.18 8.71
CA THR A 99 17.09 16.88 9.16
C THR A 99 17.78 15.70 8.48
N MET A 100 18.68 15.94 7.52
CA MET A 100 19.41 14.92 6.75
C MET A 100 18.52 13.86 6.10
N ARG A 101 17.32 14.26 5.65
CA ARG A 101 16.29 13.37 5.07
C ARG A 101 15.54 14.05 3.93
N MET A 102 14.83 13.24 3.14
CA MET A 102 13.91 13.70 2.12
C MET A 102 12.54 13.99 2.74
N GLU A 103 12.04 15.21 2.55
CA GLU A 103 10.75 15.66 3.05
C GLU A 103 9.75 15.84 1.91
N VAL A 104 8.49 15.50 2.19
CA VAL A 104 7.38 15.65 1.24
C VAL A 104 7.20 17.14 0.91
N SER A 105 7.25 17.47 -0.39
CA SER A 105 6.90 18.81 -0.88
C SER A 105 5.52 18.83 -1.54
N ASP A 106 5.13 17.77 -2.24
CA ASP A 106 3.82 17.67 -2.92
C ASP A 106 3.31 16.23 -2.92
N VAL A 107 2.29 15.98 -2.09
CA VAL A 107 1.60 14.68 -2.00
C VAL A 107 0.88 14.32 -3.30
N GLY A 108 0.30 15.31 -4.00
CA GLY A 108 -0.40 15.08 -5.26
C GLY A 108 0.56 14.60 -6.35
N ALA A 109 1.75 15.20 -6.43
CA ALA A 109 2.79 14.77 -7.37
C ALA A 109 3.27 13.33 -7.09
N ILE A 110 3.36 12.93 -5.82
CA ILE A 110 3.74 11.55 -5.42
C ILE A 110 2.64 10.56 -5.83
N LEU A 111 1.37 10.86 -5.52
CA LEU A 111 0.23 9.98 -5.81
C LEU A 111 0.00 9.81 -7.31
N PHE A 112 0.11 10.89 -8.09
CA PHE A 112 -0.12 10.88 -9.53
C PHE A 112 1.15 10.67 -10.35
N ASN A 113 2.20 10.09 -9.77
CA ASN A 113 3.42 9.77 -10.49
C ASN A 113 3.15 8.87 -11.70
N ILE A 114 3.61 9.29 -12.88
CA ILE A 114 3.34 8.59 -14.13
C ILE A 114 3.89 7.15 -14.13
N VAL A 115 5.06 6.95 -13.48
CA VAL A 115 5.68 5.62 -13.34
C VAL A 115 4.83 4.71 -12.45
N ALA A 116 4.17 5.26 -11.43
CA ALA A 116 3.26 4.49 -10.58
C ALA A 116 2.01 4.05 -11.36
N GLN A 117 1.44 4.96 -12.17
CA GLN A 117 0.27 4.66 -13.00
C GLN A 117 0.57 3.61 -14.06
N GLU A 118 1.69 3.73 -14.78
CA GLU A 118 2.10 2.75 -15.79
C GLU A 118 2.28 1.36 -15.19
N LYS A 119 2.92 1.27 -14.01
CA LYS A 119 3.09 0.00 -13.30
C LYS A 119 1.77 -0.58 -12.82
N PHE A 120 0.86 0.24 -12.32
CA PHE A 120 -0.44 -0.21 -11.84
C PHE A 120 -1.30 -0.81 -12.97
N VAL A 121 -1.23 -0.26 -14.18
CA VAL A 121 -1.99 -0.78 -15.33
C VAL A 121 -1.39 -2.08 -15.90
N GLN A 122 -0.08 -2.27 -15.74
CA GLN A 122 0.64 -3.44 -16.28
C GLN A 122 0.59 -4.67 -15.37
N VAL A 123 0.29 -4.49 -14.09
CA VAL A 123 0.19 -5.55 -13.05
C VAL A 123 -1.25 -6.01 -12.91
#